data_AF-A0A3D3P1M0-F1
#
_entry.id   AF-A0A3D3P1M0-F1
#
_cell.length_a   1.000
_cell.length_b   1.000
_cell.length_c   1.000
_cell.angle_alpha   90.00
_cell.angle_beta   90.00
_cell.angle_gamma   90.00
#
_symmetry.space_group_name_H-M   'P 1'
#
loop_
_entity.id
_entity.type
_entity.pdbx_description
1 polymer ?
#
loop_
_entity_poly.entity_id
_entity_poly.type
_entity_poly.pdbx_seq_one_letter_code
_entity_poly.pdbx_strand_id
1 'polypeptide(L)'
;MIDSTSGWFLVSFAAMCVGLGKAGFSGLGLIAVFIMAELFGKASVGVLLPMLIVADVSVYPMFRKHASWAPVWKLVPPALVGMAIGFFLLDW
;
A
#
# COMPACT_ATOMS: atom_id res chain seq x y z
N MET A 1 2.73 -11.66 22.78
CA MET A 1 2.24 -12.53 21.67
C MET A 1 3.02 -12.31 20.37
N ILE A 2 3.71 -11.19 20.19
CA ILE A 2 4.68 -10.92 19.11
C ILE A 2 6.09 -11.45 19.43
N ASP A 3 6.34 -11.90 20.66
CA ASP A 3 7.64 -12.39 21.11
C ASP A 3 7.97 -13.80 20.59
N SER A 4 6.97 -14.49 20.03
CA SER A 4 7.13 -15.79 19.38
C SER A 4 7.72 -15.60 17.99
N THR A 5 8.71 -16.42 17.61
CA THR A 5 9.35 -16.45 16.28
C THR A 5 8.33 -16.43 15.13
N SER A 6 7.15 -17.03 15.32
CA SER A 6 6.03 -17.01 14.38
C SER A 6 5.44 -15.62 14.13
N GLY A 7 5.41 -14.73 15.13
CA GLY A 7 4.89 -13.36 14.98
C GLY A 7 5.76 -12.51 14.06
N TRP A 8 7.08 -12.58 14.23
CA TRP A 8 8.03 -11.90 13.33
C TRP A 8 7.99 -12.44 11.90
N PHE A 9 7.78 -13.74 11.74
CA PHE A 9 7.59 -14.36 10.43
C PHE A 9 6.33 -13.84 9.74
N LEU A 10 5.20 -13.79 10.45
CA LEU A 10 3.93 -13.27 9.93
C LEU A 10 4.01 -11.79 9.57
N VAL A 11 4.70 -10.97 10.39
CA VAL A 11 4.92 -9.55 10.08
C VAL A 11 5.79 -9.37 8.83
N SER A 12 6.84 -10.18 8.67
CA SER A 12 7.69 -10.15 7.48
C SER A 12 6.93 -10.59 6.23
N PHE A 13 6.08 -11.61 6.34
CA PHE A 13 5.21 -12.05 5.26
C PHE A 13 4.16 -10.98 4.91
N ALA A 14 3.53 -10.36 5.91
CA ALA A 14 2.63 -9.23 5.71
C ALA A 14 3.35 -8.06 5.01
N ALA A 15 4.60 -7.76 5.37
CA ALA A 15 5.42 -6.74 4.72
C ALA A 15 5.61 -7.01 3.22
N MET A 16 5.93 -8.26 2.87
CA MET A 16 6.05 -8.67 1.47
C MET A 16 4.71 -8.56 0.74
N CYS A 17 3.62 -9.00 1.36
CA CYS A 17 2.28 -8.87 0.78
C CYS A 17 1.85 -7.42 0.58
N VAL A 18 2.18 -6.49 1.48
CA VAL A 18 1.95 -5.04 1.30
C VAL A 18 2.73 -4.52 0.11
N GLY A 19 4.02 -4.85 0.01
CA GLY A 19 4.88 -4.43 -1.12
C GLY A 19 4.35 -4.95 -2.46
N LEU A 20 3.98 -6.23 -2.52
CA LEU A 20 3.39 -6.86 -3.71
C LEU A 20 2.01 -6.28 -4.07
N GLY A 21 1.19 -5.98 -3.06
CA GLY A 21 -0.09 -5.29 -3.26
C GLY A 21 0.08 -3.93 -3.93
N LYS A 22 1.16 -3.22 -3.60
CA LYS A 22 1.49 -1.93 -4.21
C LYS A 22 2.00 -2.03 -5.65
N ALA A 23 2.62 -3.16 -6.01
CA ALA A 23 3.08 -3.43 -7.37
C ALA A 23 1.95 -3.74 -8.36
N GLY A 24 0.67 -3.68 -7.93
CA GLY A 24 -0.51 -3.86 -8.78
C GLY A 24 -1.21 -5.22 -8.61
N PHE A 25 -0.73 -6.07 -7.68
CA PHE A 25 -1.40 -7.33 -7.38
C PHE A 25 -2.58 -7.08 -6.42
N SER A 26 -3.74 -6.77 -7.00
CA SER A 26 -4.98 -6.57 -6.26
C SER A 26 -5.32 -7.83 -5.45
N GLY A 27 -5.56 -7.67 -4.14
CA GLY A 27 -5.88 -8.76 -3.20
C GLY A 27 -4.79 -9.07 -2.16
N LEU A 28 -3.50 -8.92 -2.48
CA LEU A 28 -2.42 -9.21 -1.52
C LEU A 28 -2.36 -8.19 -0.37
N GLY A 29 -2.74 -6.94 -0.63
CA GLY A 29 -2.86 -5.92 0.41
C GLY A 29 -3.90 -6.27 1.47
N LEU A 30 -5.02 -6.91 1.08
CA LEU A 30 -6.07 -7.33 2.01
C LEU A 30 -5.58 -8.42 2.97
N ILE A 31 -4.82 -9.39 2.44
CA ILE A 31 -4.20 -10.47 3.24
C ILE A 31 -3.26 -9.87 4.30
N ALA A 32 -2.43 -8.89 3.92
CA ALA A 32 -1.55 -8.23 4.87
C ALA A 32 -2.32 -7.46 5.96
N VAL A 33 -3.43 -6.80 5.59
CA VAL A 33 -4.30 -6.12 6.55
C VAL A 33 -4.91 -7.10 7.55
N PHE A 34 -5.40 -8.26 7.10
CA PHE A 34 -5.94 -9.28 7.99
C PHE A 34 -4.90 -9.80 8.97
N ILE A 35 -3.69 -10.16 8.50
CA ILE A 35 -2.60 -10.64 9.36
C ILE A 35 -2.21 -9.59 10.40
N MET A 36 -2.09 -8.33 9.99
CA MET A 36 -1.75 -7.22 10.89
C MET A 36 -2.86 -6.89 11.87
N ALA A 37 -4.13 -6.99 11.45
CA ALA A 37 -5.29 -6.79 12.32
C ALA A 37 -5.40 -7.90 13.37
N GLU A 38 -5.04 -9.14 13.04
CA GLU A 38 -5.03 -10.25 14.00
C GLU A 38 -3.90 -10.11 15.04
N LEU A 39 -2.73 -9.59 14.63
CA LEU A 39 -1.58 -9.39 15.52
C LEU A 39 -1.66 -8.13 16.40
N PHE A 40 -2.15 -7.01 15.86
CA PHE A 40 -2.11 -5.69 16.51
C PHE A 40 -3.49 -5.08 16.77
N GLY A 41 -4.59 -5.71 16.32
CA GLY A 41 -5.95 -5.21 16.50
C GLY A 41 -6.15 -3.83 15.87
N LYS A 42 -6.75 -2.90 16.63
CA LYS A 42 -7.03 -1.52 16.17
C LYS A 42 -5.75 -0.72 15.90
N ALA A 43 -4.60 -1.09 16.47
CA ALA A 43 -3.33 -0.42 16.22
C ALA A 43 -2.66 -0.82 14.89
N SER A 44 -3.19 -1.85 14.21
CA SER A 44 -2.64 -2.36 12.93
C SER A 44 -2.53 -1.29 11.84
N VAL A 45 -3.50 -0.38 11.75
CA VAL A 45 -3.51 0.73 10.79
C VAL A 45 -2.32 1.66 11.01
N GLY A 46 -1.96 1.90 12.27
CA GLY A 46 -0.81 2.74 12.64
C GLY A 46 0.53 2.12 12.27
N VAL A 47 0.63 0.78 12.22
CA VAL A 47 1.85 0.06 11.80
C VAL A 47 1.90 -0.13 10.28
N LEU A 48 0.74 -0.30 9.64
CA LEU A 48 0.63 -0.42 8.18
C LEU A 48 1.05 0.85 7.45
N LEU A 49 0.68 2.04 7.96
CA LEU A 49 1.03 3.32 7.34
C LEU A 49 2.55 3.50 7.11
N PRO A 50 3.43 3.39 8.12
CA PRO A 50 4.87 3.51 7.91
C PRO A 50 5.42 2.40 7.01
N MET A 51 4.87 1.18 7.08
CA MET A 51 5.26 0.09 6.17
C MET A 51 4.93 0.42 4.70
N LEU A 52 3.77 1.01 4.45
CA LEU A 52 3.35 1.50 3.13
C LEU A 52 4.28 2.61 2.63
N ILE A 53 4.70 3.53 3.50
CA ILE A 53 5.66 4.60 3.17
C ILE A 53 7.02 4.01 2.78
N VAL A 54 7.54 3.06 3.57
CA VAL A 54 8.81 2.37 3.24
C VAL A 54 8.72 1.64 1.91
N ALA A 55 7.58 1.03 1.60
CA ALA A 55 7.35 0.39 0.31
C ALA A 55 7.40 1.39 -0.87
N ASP A 56 6.84 2.61 -0.72
CA ASP A 56 6.98 3.66 -1.74
C ASP A 56 8.44 4.07 -1.96
N VAL A 57 9.14 4.36 -0.86
CA VAL A 57 10.52 4.84 -0.90
C VAL A 57 11.44 3.79 -1.52
N SER A 58 11.18 2.51 -1.28
CA SER A 58 11.97 1.39 -1.84
C SER A 58 11.79 1.24 -3.35
N VAL A 59 10.59 1.54 -3.87
CA VAL A 59 10.28 1.46 -5.31
C VAL A 59 10.83 2.66 -6.08
N TYR A 60 10.85 3.84 -5.46
CA TYR A 60 11.33 5.08 -6.07
C TYR A 60 12.70 4.98 -6.80
N PRO A 61 13.79 4.46 -6.19
CA PRO A 61 15.08 4.38 -6.85
C PRO A 61 15.14 3.37 -8.00
N MET A 62 14.24 2.38 -8.02
CA MET A 62 14.14 1.42 -9.12
C MET A 62 13.48 2.04 -10.35
N PHE A 63 12.48 2.90 -10.15
CA PHE A 63 11.77 3.57 -11.24
C PHE A 63 12.46 4.86 -11.72
N ARG A 64 13.28 5.53 -10.88
CA ARG A 64 13.93 6.81 -11.25
C ARG A 64 14.77 6.77 -12.53
N LYS A 65 15.33 5.62 -12.89
CA LYS A 65 16.27 5.49 -14.04
C LYS A 65 15.54 5.33 -15.38
N HIS A 66 14.30 4.85 -15.38
CA HIS A 66 13.55 4.53 -16.58
C HIS A 66 12.19 5.25 -16.67
N ALA A 67 11.79 6.00 -15.63
CA ALA A 67 10.54 6.73 -15.62
C ALA A 67 10.65 8.05 -16.39
N SER A 68 9.90 8.14 -17.49
CA SER A 68 9.55 9.42 -18.12
C SER A 68 8.44 10.08 -17.31
N TRP A 69 8.59 11.36 -16.95
CA TRP A 69 7.55 12.12 -16.25
C TRP A 69 6.39 12.55 -17.19
N ALA A 70 6.58 12.49 -18.51
CA ALA A 70 5.57 12.97 -19.46
C ALA A 70 4.24 12.16 -19.45
N PRO A 71 4.25 10.81 -19.35
CA PRO A 71 3.02 10.03 -19.14
C PRO A 71 2.32 10.34 -17.81
N VAL A 72 3.08 10.56 -16.73
CA VAL A 72 2.52 10.84 -15.40
C VAL A 72 1.68 12.12 -15.45
N TRP A 73 2.23 13.20 -16.00
CA TRP A 73 1.51 14.46 -16.16
C TRP A 73 0.29 14.38 -17.10
N LYS A 74 0.23 13.41 -18.01
CA LYS A 74 -0.95 13.17 -18.86
C LYS A 74 -2.03 12.34 -18.17
N LEU A 75 -1.65 11.45 -17.25
CA LEU A 75 -2.56 10.57 -16.50
C LEU A 75 -3.14 11.25 -15.26
N VAL A 76 -2.43 12.21 -14.67
CA VAL A 76 -2.88 12.95 -13.47
C VAL A 76 -4.20 13.71 -13.71
N PRO A 77 -4.38 14.50 -14.79
CA PRO A 77 -5.64 15.22 -15.04
C PRO A 77 -6.88 14.33 -15.11
N PRO A 78 -6.93 13.25 -15.93
CA PRO A 78 -8.10 12.38 -15.96
C PRO A 78 -8.33 11.63 -14.64
N ALA A 79 -7.25 11.28 -13.91
CA ALA A 79 -7.38 10.69 -12.57
C ALA A 79 -7.99 11.67 -11.55
N LEU A 80 -7.57 12.94 -11.56
CA LEU A 80 -8.15 13.99 -10.72
C LEU A 80 -9.61 14.26 -11.06
N VAL A 81 -9.95 14.30 -12.35
CA VAL A 81 -11.34 14.47 -12.80
C VAL A 81 -12.19 13.28 -12.34
N GLY A 82 -11.71 12.05 -12.50
CA GLY A 82 -12.39 10.85 -12.01
C GLY A 82 -12.58 10.85 -10.49
N MET A 83 -11.57 11.23 -9.71
CA MET A 83 -11.68 11.37 -8.25
C MET A 83 -12.68 12.45 -7.85
N ALA A 84 -12.67 13.62 -8.51
CA ALA A 84 -13.62 14.69 -8.22
C ALA A 84 -15.06 14.26 -8.52
N ILE A 85 -15.30 13.61 -9.67
CA ILE A 85 -16.62 13.06 -10.03
C ILE A 85 -17.06 12.02 -9.00
N GLY A 86 -16.17 11.09 -8.63
CA GLY A 86 -16.46 10.08 -7.61
C GLY A 86 -16.79 10.68 -6.24
N PHE A 87 -16.09 11.75 -5.84
CA PHE A 87 -16.37 12.48 -4.60
C PHE A 87 -17.77 13.10 -4.60
N PHE A 88 -18.14 13.79 -5.69
CA PHE A 88 -19.48 14.38 -5.80
C PHE A 88 -20.60 13.33 -5.89
N LEU A 89 -20.33 12.15 -6.45
CA LEU A 89 -21.28 11.03 -6.51
C LEU A 89 -21.43 10.30 -5.17
N LEU A 90 -20.40 10.30 -4.32
CA LEU A 90 -20.44 9.67 -3.00
C LEU A 90 -21.31 10.46 -2.01
N ASP A 91 -21.60 11.73 -2.30
CA ASP A 91 -22.41 12.64 -1.47
C ASP A 91 -23.92 12.55 -1.76
N TRP A 92 -24.41 11.36 -2.10
CA TRP A 92 -25.84 11.00 -2.26
C TRP A 92 -26.15 9.68 -1.55
#